data_AF-A0A0L8A6J0-F1
#
_entry.id   AF-A0A0L8A6J0-F1
#
_cell.length_a   1.000
_cell.length_b   1.000
_cell.length_c   1.000
_cell.angle_alpha   90.00
_cell.angle_beta   90.00
_cell.angle_gamma   90.00
#
_symmetry.space_group_name_H-M   'P 1'
#
loop_
_entity.id
_entity.type
_entity.pdbx_description
1 polymer ?
#
loop_
_entity_poly.entity_id
_entity_poly.type
_entity_poly.pdbx_seq_one_letter_code
_entity_poly.pdbx_strand_id
1 'polypeptide(L)'
;MSNEPRFAHAFDPITRAYIGPVRLQPSPDGAWYLPDHTVDVAPKRTAGEFQALRLSEDGKRWDVVADYRNRMLWDTRTAMPVPNRLALGDKLPKGVTLAEPFRLDGTTPQCNAWDDGQGLWVLQPDYSGRPLWNKADGTFAAPVPRGQSLPPSVTDHAPPSSRSLPVTYDDTSGTWVDVVPTAPEDAPPADLS
;
A
#
# COMPACT_ATOMS: atom_id res chain seq x y z
N MET A 1 -28.48 -8.04 51.55
CA MET A 1 -27.22 -7.67 50.88
C MET A 1 -27.45 -7.82 49.40
N SER A 2 -27.37 -6.73 48.63
CA SER A 2 -27.66 -6.77 47.19
C SER A 2 -26.67 -7.71 46.49
N ASN A 3 -27.22 -8.71 45.81
CA ASN A 3 -26.48 -9.79 45.15
C ASN A 3 -25.95 -9.37 43.76
N GLU A 4 -25.75 -8.06 43.56
CA GLU A 4 -25.31 -7.52 42.28
C GLU A 4 -23.82 -7.81 42.09
N PRO A 5 -23.42 -8.34 40.92
CA PRO A 5 -22.03 -8.60 40.62
C PRO A 5 -21.25 -7.29 40.58
N ARG A 6 -20.20 -7.20 41.40
CA ARG A 6 -19.22 -6.10 41.37
C ARG A 6 -18.06 -6.46 40.46
N PHE A 7 -17.59 -5.48 39.70
CA PHE A 7 -16.47 -5.62 38.80
C PHE A 7 -15.40 -4.60 39.12
N ALA A 8 -14.16 -5.03 38.96
CA ALA A 8 -13.02 -4.16 38.75
C ALA A 8 -12.62 -4.23 37.27
N HIS A 9 -11.65 -3.42 36.88
CA HIS A 9 -11.20 -3.26 35.49
C HIS A 9 -9.69 -3.41 35.46
N ALA A 10 -9.21 -4.49 34.87
CA ALA A 10 -7.80 -4.83 34.80
C ALA A 10 -7.07 -4.00 33.74
N PHE A 11 -5.83 -3.65 34.04
CA PHE A 11 -4.92 -3.02 33.09
C PHE A 11 -3.55 -3.70 33.08
N ASP A 12 -2.87 -3.60 31.94
CA ASP A 12 -1.46 -4.00 31.83
C ASP A 12 -0.58 -3.00 32.61
N PRO A 13 0.26 -3.43 33.56
CA PRO A 13 0.97 -2.50 34.44
C PRO A 13 2.03 -1.65 33.75
N ILE A 14 2.50 -2.04 32.56
CA ILE A 14 3.57 -1.33 31.83
C ILE A 14 2.95 -0.29 30.89
N THR A 15 1.99 -0.72 30.08
CA THR A 15 1.36 0.09 29.03
C THR A 15 0.09 0.79 29.50
N ARG A 16 -0.46 0.36 30.65
CA ARG A 16 -1.76 0.77 31.19
C ARG A 16 -2.93 0.44 30.26
N ALA A 17 -2.74 -0.47 29.31
CA ALA A 17 -3.77 -0.91 28.38
C ALA A 17 -4.89 -1.62 29.14
N TYR A 18 -6.15 -1.34 28.79
CA TYR A 18 -7.29 -2.07 29.34
C TYR A 18 -7.25 -3.53 28.90
N ILE A 19 -7.34 -4.46 29.85
CA ILE A 19 -7.38 -5.91 29.60
C ILE A 19 -8.83 -6.40 29.60
N GLY A 20 -9.65 -5.92 30.53
CA GLY A 20 -11.05 -6.35 30.65
C GLY A 20 -11.62 -6.21 32.05
N PRO A 21 -12.93 -6.49 32.21
CA PRO A 21 -13.56 -6.51 33.52
C PRO A 21 -13.15 -7.77 34.29
N VAL A 22 -12.96 -7.63 35.60
CA VAL A 22 -12.67 -8.72 36.53
C VAL A 22 -13.80 -8.77 37.55
N ARG A 23 -14.47 -9.90 37.66
CA ARG A 23 -15.53 -10.09 38.66
C ARG A 23 -14.91 -10.18 40.04
N LEU A 24 -15.34 -9.33 40.96
CA LEU A 24 -14.91 -9.36 42.34
C LEU A 24 -15.71 -10.39 43.15
N GLN A 25 -15.10 -10.88 44.22
CA GLN A 25 -15.74 -11.68 45.25
C GLN A 25 -15.52 -11.02 46.61
N PRO A 26 -16.50 -11.04 47.52
CA PRO A 26 -16.31 -10.55 48.87
C PRO A 26 -15.32 -11.46 49.59
N SER A 27 -14.46 -10.86 50.40
CA SER A 27 -13.61 -11.58 51.33
C SER A 27 -14.44 -12.14 52.50
N PRO A 28 -13.90 -13.09 53.29
CA PRO A 28 -14.63 -13.67 54.42
C PRO A 28 -15.09 -12.65 55.48
N ASP A 29 -14.42 -11.50 55.56
CA ASP A 29 -14.77 -10.35 56.41
C ASP A 29 -15.87 -9.45 55.81
N GLY A 30 -16.37 -9.78 54.61
CA GLY A 30 -17.36 -9.01 53.85
C GLY A 30 -16.78 -7.83 53.08
N ALA A 31 -15.46 -7.57 53.17
CA ALA A 31 -14.80 -6.50 52.43
C ALA A 31 -14.60 -6.88 50.96
N TRP A 32 -14.49 -5.87 50.10
CA TRP A 32 -14.28 -6.04 48.67
C TRP A 32 -12.95 -5.40 48.29
N TYR A 33 -11.90 -6.20 48.28
CA TYR A 33 -10.58 -5.75 47.87
C TYR A 33 -10.45 -5.78 46.34
N LEU A 34 -9.71 -4.80 45.81
CA LEU A 34 -9.32 -4.79 44.41
C LEU A 34 -8.08 -5.68 44.25
N PRO A 35 -8.07 -6.63 43.31
CA PRO A 35 -6.86 -7.33 42.90
C PRO A 35 -5.80 -6.36 42.38
N ASP A 36 -4.54 -6.80 42.39
CA ASP A 36 -3.45 -6.03 41.79
C ASP A 36 -3.74 -5.67 40.33
N HIS A 37 -3.30 -4.48 39.93
CA HIS A 37 -3.46 -3.96 38.56
C HIS A 37 -4.92 -3.89 38.10
N THR A 38 -5.83 -3.59 39.02
CA THR A 38 -7.22 -3.28 38.73
C THR A 38 -7.64 -1.93 39.29
N VAL A 39 -8.65 -1.31 38.67
CA VAL A 39 -9.34 -0.12 39.20
C VAL A 39 -10.85 -0.37 39.23
N ASP A 40 -11.57 0.32 40.11
CA ASP A 40 -13.04 0.30 40.18
C ASP A 40 -13.71 1.22 39.14
N VAL A 41 -12.94 2.09 38.50
CA VAL A 41 -13.42 2.97 37.43
C VAL A 41 -13.66 2.18 36.15
N ALA A 42 -14.92 2.10 35.72
CA ALA A 42 -15.28 1.49 34.44
C ALA A 42 -14.94 2.38 33.23
N PRO A 43 -14.54 1.80 32.08
CA PRO A 43 -14.46 2.54 30.83
C PRO A 43 -15.83 3.10 30.42
N LYS A 44 -15.88 4.39 30.11
CA LYS A 44 -17.10 5.08 29.67
C LYS A 44 -17.33 5.01 28.15
N ARG A 45 -16.34 4.51 27.41
CA ARG A 45 -16.33 4.42 25.95
C ARG A 45 -15.67 3.10 25.55
N THR A 46 -16.08 2.58 24.41
CA THR A 46 -15.37 1.49 23.73
C THR A 46 -14.28 2.08 22.83
N ALA A 47 -13.21 1.32 22.60
CA ALA A 47 -12.21 1.67 21.60
C ALA A 47 -12.74 1.32 20.20
N GLY A 48 -12.48 2.20 19.22
CA GLY A 48 -12.77 1.96 17.81
C GLY A 48 -11.67 1.18 17.09
N GLU A 49 -11.73 1.19 15.76
CA GLU A 49 -10.68 0.59 14.93
C GLU A 49 -9.33 1.31 15.15
N PHE A 50 -8.27 0.52 15.27
CA PHE A 50 -6.91 1.01 15.57
C PHE A 50 -6.80 1.87 16.83
N GLN A 51 -7.65 1.59 17.81
CA GLN A 51 -7.65 2.26 19.10
C GLN A 51 -7.63 1.23 20.22
N ALA A 52 -7.17 1.66 21.38
CA ALA A 52 -7.34 0.94 22.63
C ALA A 52 -7.63 1.91 23.77
N LEU A 53 -8.11 1.37 24.88
CA LEU A 53 -8.28 2.11 26.12
C LEU A 53 -6.98 2.03 26.93
N ARG A 54 -6.53 3.17 27.43
CA ARG A 54 -5.37 3.27 28.33
C ARG A 54 -5.79 3.98 29.62
N LEU A 55 -5.47 3.39 30.76
CA LEU A 55 -5.74 4.01 32.05
C LEU A 55 -4.87 5.28 32.17
N SER A 56 -5.50 6.43 32.40
CA SER A 56 -4.81 7.70 32.69
C SER A 56 -3.83 7.55 33.85
N GLU A 57 -2.77 8.36 33.87
CA GLU A 57 -1.71 8.35 34.89
C GLU A 57 -2.25 8.33 36.33
N ASP A 58 -3.29 9.15 36.60
CA ASP A 58 -3.90 9.28 37.93
C ASP A 58 -4.85 8.13 38.31
N GLY A 59 -5.10 7.19 37.38
CA GLY A 59 -5.95 6.02 37.59
C GLY A 59 -7.46 6.32 37.59
N LYS A 60 -7.89 7.54 37.25
CA LYS A 60 -9.28 7.98 37.44
C LYS A 60 -10.15 7.90 36.19
N ARG A 61 -9.55 7.65 35.02
CA ARG A 61 -10.27 7.54 33.74
C ARG A 61 -9.54 6.67 32.73
N TRP A 62 -10.30 6.22 31.73
CA TRP A 62 -9.78 5.53 30.55
C TRP A 62 -9.76 6.49 29.37
N ASP A 63 -8.59 6.63 28.77
CA ASP A 63 -8.37 7.42 27.56
C ASP A 63 -8.40 6.51 26.34
N VAL A 64 -9.04 6.98 25.27
CA VAL A 64 -8.95 6.33 23.96
C VAL A 64 -7.67 6.82 23.30
N VAL A 65 -6.77 5.89 22.99
CA VAL A 65 -5.49 6.18 22.35
C VAL A 65 -5.33 5.33 21.09
N ALA A 66 -4.48 5.77 20.17
CA ALA A 66 -4.15 4.99 18.99
C ALA A 66 -3.48 3.66 19.38
N ASP A 67 -3.86 2.59 18.71
CA ASP A 67 -3.22 1.29 18.88
C ASP A 67 -2.99 0.64 17.51
N TYR A 68 -1.78 0.90 17.01
CA TYR A 68 -1.28 0.31 15.77
C TYR A 68 -0.40 -0.90 16.03
N ARG A 69 -0.27 -1.37 17.28
CA ARG A 69 0.54 -2.55 17.59
C ARG A 69 0.03 -3.76 16.82
N ASN A 70 0.95 -4.63 16.39
CA ASN A 70 0.64 -5.83 15.61
C ASN A 70 -0.03 -5.58 14.25
N ARG A 71 -0.04 -4.34 13.75
CA ARG A 71 -0.48 -4.05 12.38
C ARG A 71 0.69 -4.08 11.40
N MET A 72 0.42 -4.53 10.18
CA MET A 72 1.37 -4.35 9.09
C MET A 72 1.42 -2.87 8.74
N LEU A 73 2.64 -2.36 8.57
CA LEU A 73 2.89 -0.99 8.15
C LEU A 73 3.54 -1.02 6.78
N TRP A 74 3.23 -0.04 5.95
CA TRP A 74 3.75 0.09 4.59
C TRP A 74 4.40 1.44 4.40
N ASP A 75 5.60 1.47 3.81
CA ASP A 75 6.28 2.71 3.42
C ASP A 75 5.59 3.27 2.16
N THR A 76 5.08 4.50 2.25
CA THR A 76 4.26 5.10 1.19
C THR A 76 5.05 5.44 -0.07
N ARG A 77 6.38 5.52 0.01
CA ARG A 77 7.26 5.83 -1.12
C ARG A 77 7.64 4.58 -1.91
N THR A 78 7.80 3.45 -1.24
CA THR A 78 8.33 2.21 -1.82
C THR A 78 7.30 1.09 -1.95
N ALA A 79 6.16 1.23 -1.28
CA ALA A 79 5.14 0.19 -1.14
C ALA A 79 5.67 -1.11 -0.49
N MET A 80 6.77 -1.03 0.24
CA MET A 80 7.36 -2.17 0.96
C MET A 80 6.85 -2.21 2.41
N PRO A 81 6.72 -3.42 2.99
CA PRO A 81 6.37 -3.54 4.40
C PRO A 81 7.51 -3.00 5.27
N VAL A 82 7.17 -2.31 6.35
CA VAL A 82 8.13 -1.81 7.34
C VAL A 82 7.90 -2.43 8.71
N PRO A 83 8.98 -2.69 9.49
CA PRO A 83 8.83 -3.21 10.84
C PRO A 83 8.02 -2.28 11.73
N ASN A 84 6.97 -2.80 12.35
CA ASN A 84 6.17 -2.06 13.30
C ASN A 84 6.82 -2.08 14.68
N ARG A 85 7.21 -0.89 15.17
CA ARG A 85 7.81 -0.68 16.50
C ARG A 85 7.01 0.29 17.36
N LEU A 86 5.77 0.58 16.97
CA LEU A 86 4.93 1.56 17.65
C LEU A 86 4.47 1.01 19.00
N ALA A 87 4.56 1.84 20.03
CA ALA A 87 3.98 1.59 21.34
C ALA A 87 2.50 2.00 21.38
N LEU A 88 1.83 1.66 22.47
CA LEU A 88 0.44 2.07 22.69
C LEU A 88 0.35 3.59 22.81
N GLY A 89 -0.48 4.20 21.95
CA GLY A 89 -0.69 5.64 21.88
C GLY A 89 0.24 6.37 20.92
N ASP A 90 1.20 5.67 20.29
CA ASP A 90 2.03 6.28 19.25
C ASP A 90 1.21 6.63 18.01
N LYS A 91 1.59 7.73 17.36
CA LYS A 91 1.03 8.12 16.05
C LYS A 91 1.75 7.35 14.94
N LEU A 92 1.07 7.14 13.82
CA LEU A 92 1.75 6.66 12.61
C LEU A 92 2.87 7.62 12.20
N PRO A 93 4.09 7.14 11.94
CA PRO A 93 5.17 7.95 11.41
C PRO A 93 4.81 8.55 10.04
N LYS A 94 5.43 9.68 9.70
CA LYS A 94 5.29 10.27 8.36
C LYS A 94 5.81 9.30 7.31
N GLY A 95 5.11 9.19 6.18
CA GLY A 95 5.48 8.31 5.08
C GLY A 95 5.16 6.83 5.32
N VAL A 96 4.31 6.54 6.32
CA VAL A 96 3.87 5.18 6.64
C VAL A 96 2.35 5.13 6.66
N THR A 97 1.79 4.03 6.17
CA THR A 97 0.35 3.78 6.13
C THR A 97 0.00 2.36 6.61
N LEU A 98 -1.26 2.18 7.01
CA LEU A 98 -1.87 0.88 7.28
C LEU A 98 -2.49 0.27 6.01
N ALA A 99 -2.72 1.08 4.98
CA ALA A 99 -3.30 0.63 3.73
C ALA A 99 -2.31 -0.28 3.01
N GLU A 100 -2.74 -1.50 2.71
CA GLU A 100 -1.95 -2.44 1.92
C GLU A 100 -1.87 -1.97 0.45
N PRO A 101 -0.68 -1.95 -0.18
CA PRO A 101 -0.54 -1.64 -1.58
C PRO A 101 -1.23 -2.69 -2.46
N PHE A 102 -1.58 -2.32 -3.69
CA PHE A 102 -2.11 -3.28 -4.65
C PHE A 102 -1.09 -4.39 -4.93
N ARG A 103 -1.57 -5.63 -4.98
CA ARG A 103 -0.77 -6.75 -5.49
C ARG A 103 -0.65 -6.64 -7.00
N LEU A 104 0.58 -6.55 -7.48
CA LEU A 104 0.91 -6.48 -8.89
C LEU A 104 1.20 -7.88 -9.43
N ASP A 105 0.80 -8.16 -10.66
CA ASP A 105 1.05 -9.43 -11.37
C ASP A 105 2.50 -9.56 -11.87
N GLY A 106 3.23 -8.45 -11.93
CA GLY A 106 4.59 -8.36 -12.48
C GLY A 106 4.66 -8.36 -14.01
N THR A 107 3.53 -8.55 -14.71
CA THR A 107 3.45 -8.59 -16.18
C THR A 107 2.87 -7.29 -16.75
N THR A 108 2.00 -6.61 -16.02
CA THR A 108 1.49 -5.29 -16.37
C THR A 108 2.49 -4.22 -15.94
N PRO A 109 2.86 -3.25 -16.79
CA PRO A 109 3.85 -2.21 -16.47
C PRO A 109 3.23 -1.15 -15.56
N GLN A 110 3.03 -1.52 -14.30
CA GLN A 110 2.41 -0.69 -13.27
C GLN A 110 3.22 -0.71 -11.98
N CYS A 111 3.08 0.35 -11.21
CA CYS A 111 3.58 0.42 -9.84
C CYS A 111 2.54 1.03 -8.90
N ASN A 112 2.68 0.73 -7.62
CA ASN A 112 1.98 1.46 -6.57
C ASN A 112 2.61 2.84 -6.39
N ALA A 113 1.75 3.86 -6.30
CA ALA A 113 2.11 5.20 -5.88
C ALA A 113 1.11 5.67 -4.81
N TRP A 114 1.60 6.40 -3.81
CA TRP A 114 0.76 6.92 -2.75
C TRP A 114 0.17 8.28 -3.13
N ASP A 115 -1.15 8.42 -3.03
CA ASP A 115 -1.83 9.70 -3.14
C ASP A 115 -2.03 10.29 -1.73
N ASP A 116 -1.20 11.27 -1.34
CA ASP A 116 -1.30 11.94 -0.04
C ASP A 116 -2.61 12.73 0.12
N GLY A 117 -3.23 13.19 -0.97
CA GLY A 117 -4.49 13.93 -0.93
C GLY A 117 -5.68 13.04 -0.61
N GLN A 118 -5.66 11.79 -1.10
CA GLN A 118 -6.72 10.81 -0.85
C GLN A 118 -6.39 9.83 0.28
N GLY A 119 -5.13 9.74 0.70
CA GLY A 119 -4.67 8.79 1.72
C GLY A 119 -4.82 7.33 1.27
N LEU A 120 -4.56 7.05 0.00
CA LEU A 120 -4.71 5.72 -0.59
C LEU A 120 -3.68 5.44 -1.68
N TRP A 121 -3.52 4.15 -1.99
CA TRP A 121 -2.69 3.71 -3.11
C TRP A 121 -3.42 3.95 -4.42
N VAL A 122 -2.67 4.41 -5.43
CA VAL A 122 -3.09 4.46 -6.83
C VAL A 122 -2.10 3.69 -7.69
N LEU A 123 -2.58 3.14 -8.80
CA LEU A 123 -1.73 2.51 -9.80
C LEU A 123 -1.25 3.56 -10.80
N GLN A 124 0.05 3.56 -11.06
CA GLN A 124 0.66 4.40 -12.08
C GLN A 124 1.46 3.54 -13.06
N PRO A 125 1.60 3.96 -14.33
CA PRO A 125 2.43 3.24 -15.28
C PRO A 125 3.90 3.19 -14.83
N ASP A 126 4.56 2.06 -15.00
CA ASP A 126 6.00 1.91 -14.73
C ASP A 126 6.69 1.07 -15.82
N TYR A 127 7.33 1.79 -16.73
CA TYR A 127 8.16 1.22 -17.79
C TYR A 127 9.66 1.32 -17.49
N SER A 128 10.04 1.84 -16.32
CA SER A 128 11.44 2.19 -16.03
C SER A 128 12.40 1.00 -15.99
N GLY A 129 11.88 -0.21 -15.73
CA GLY A 129 12.64 -1.46 -15.77
C GLY A 129 12.57 -2.21 -17.10
N ARG A 130 11.92 -1.65 -18.14
CA ARG A 130 11.72 -2.30 -19.42
C ARG A 130 12.56 -1.63 -20.51
N PRO A 131 13.18 -2.40 -21.43
CA PRO A 131 13.71 -1.81 -22.64
C PRO A 131 12.55 -1.25 -23.47
N LEU A 132 12.80 -0.13 -24.14
CA LEU A 132 11.82 0.57 -24.96
C LEU A 132 12.37 0.73 -26.38
N TRP A 133 11.47 0.77 -27.37
CA TRP A 133 11.83 0.86 -28.78
C TRP A 133 11.05 1.94 -29.50
N ASN A 134 11.72 2.66 -30.39
CA ASN A 134 11.09 3.63 -31.29
C ASN A 134 10.27 2.87 -32.33
N LYS A 135 8.96 3.13 -32.39
CA LYS A 135 8.03 2.46 -33.29
C LYS A 135 8.38 2.62 -34.78
N ALA A 136 9.04 3.72 -35.14
CA ALA A 136 9.35 4.03 -36.52
C ALA A 136 10.42 3.13 -37.16
N ASP A 137 11.34 2.58 -36.35
CA ASP A 137 12.53 1.88 -36.87
C ASP A 137 13.04 0.71 -36.00
N GLY A 138 12.45 0.49 -34.82
CA GLY A 138 12.86 -0.55 -33.90
C GLY A 138 14.25 -0.33 -33.27
N THR A 139 14.73 0.92 -33.21
CA THR A 139 15.90 1.30 -32.41
C THR A 139 15.52 1.47 -30.95
N PHE A 140 16.51 1.44 -30.03
CA PHE A 140 16.24 1.68 -28.62
C PHE A 140 15.78 3.12 -28.36
N ALA A 141 14.72 3.26 -27.58
CA ALA A 141 14.21 4.53 -27.10
C ALA A 141 14.81 4.88 -25.72
N ALA A 142 14.72 6.16 -25.36
CA ALA A 142 15.08 6.62 -24.03
C ALA A 142 14.16 6.03 -22.95
N PRO A 143 14.67 5.78 -21.73
CA PRO A 143 13.84 5.29 -20.63
C PRO A 143 12.77 6.31 -20.24
N VAL A 144 11.60 5.81 -19.87
CA VAL A 144 10.48 6.63 -19.38
C VAL A 144 10.48 6.60 -17.84
N PRO A 145 10.43 7.76 -17.16
CA PRO A 145 10.33 7.80 -15.71
C PRO A 145 9.09 7.09 -15.18
N ARG A 146 9.20 6.49 -13.99
CA ARG A 146 8.06 5.90 -13.28
C ARG A 146 6.93 6.92 -13.15
N GLY A 147 5.70 6.47 -13.38
CA GLY A 147 4.49 7.27 -13.31
C GLY A 147 4.10 7.97 -14.62
N GLN A 148 4.94 7.90 -15.66
CA GLN A 148 4.64 8.46 -16.96
C GLN A 148 4.18 7.38 -17.94
N SER A 149 3.14 7.70 -18.72
CA SER A 149 2.71 6.86 -19.84
C SER A 149 3.76 6.83 -20.94
N LEU A 150 3.78 5.75 -21.73
CA LEU A 150 4.62 5.69 -22.92
C LEU A 150 4.25 6.82 -23.90
N PRO A 151 5.26 7.52 -24.46
CA PRO A 151 5.03 8.39 -25.61
C PRO A 151 4.41 7.60 -26.78
N PRO A 152 3.54 8.22 -27.60
CA PRO A 152 2.89 7.52 -28.71
C PRO A 152 3.87 6.90 -29.72
N SER A 153 5.09 7.45 -29.83
CA SER A 153 6.15 6.99 -30.73
C SER A 153 6.95 5.79 -30.21
N VAL A 154 6.66 5.28 -29.01
CA VAL A 154 7.48 4.27 -28.31
C VAL A 154 6.64 3.07 -27.90
N THR A 155 7.23 1.88 -27.93
CA THR A 155 6.63 0.62 -27.48
C THR A 155 7.57 -0.15 -26.55
N ASP A 156 7.03 -0.97 -25.64
CA ASP A 156 7.79 -1.94 -24.84
C ASP A 156 7.79 -3.36 -25.46
N HIS A 157 7.32 -3.47 -26.71
CA HIS A 157 7.39 -4.69 -27.50
C HIS A 157 8.68 -4.73 -28.31
N ALA A 158 9.54 -5.70 -28.03
CA ALA A 158 10.81 -5.87 -28.75
C ALA A 158 10.58 -6.12 -30.26
N PRO A 159 11.36 -5.48 -31.15
CA PRO A 159 11.35 -5.81 -32.57
C PRO A 159 11.88 -7.23 -32.81
N PRO A 160 11.51 -7.86 -33.94
CA PRO A 160 12.04 -9.17 -34.32
C PRO A 160 13.57 -9.16 -34.37
N SER A 161 14.20 -10.15 -33.74
CA SER A 161 15.66 -10.26 -33.63
C SER A 161 16.34 -10.50 -34.99
N SER A 162 15.65 -11.20 -35.88
CA SER A 162 16.13 -11.56 -37.22
C SER A 162 15.35 -10.75 -38.25
N ARG A 163 15.84 -9.56 -38.58
CA ARG A 163 15.24 -8.68 -39.58
C ARG A 163 16.14 -8.52 -40.80
N SER A 164 15.57 -8.78 -41.97
CA SER A 164 16.22 -8.60 -43.27
C SER A 164 15.92 -7.24 -43.89
N LEU A 165 14.83 -6.60 -43.43
CA LEU A 165 14.31 -5.33 -43.90
C LEU A 165 14.10 -4.38 -42.70
N PRO A 166 14.01 -3.06 -42.95
CA PRO A 166 13.53 -2.11 -41.95
C PRO A 166 12.13 -2.49 -41.47
N VAL A 167 11.83 -2.23 -40.20
CA VAL A 167 10.54 -2.55 -39.57
C VAL A 167 9.90 -1.29 -39.00
N THR A 168 8.57 -1.27 -38.98
CA THR A 168 7.77 -0.27 -38.25
C THR A 168 6.76 -1.00 -37.36
N TYR A 169 6.35 -0.38 -36.26
CA TYR A 169 5.34 -0.92 -35.38
C TYR A 169 3.94 -0.52 -35.86
N ASP A 170 3.06 -1.50 -36.04
CA ASP A 170 1.64 -1.26 -36.32
C ASP A 170 0.85 -1.32 -35.00
N ASP A 171 0.38 -0.15 -34.56
CA ASP A 171 -0.44 -0.01 -33.35
C ASP A 171 -1.80 -0.71 -33.45
N THR A 172 -2.31 -0.95 -34.67
CA THR A 172 -3.62 -1.61 -34.85
C THR A 172 -3.53 -3.10 -34.54
N SER A 173 -2.49 -3.78 -35.07
CA SER A 173 -2.24 -5.19 -34.77
C SER A 173 -1.42 -5.41 -33.50
N GLY A 174 -0.75 -4.38 -32.98
CA GLY A 174 0.20 -4.50 -31.87
C GLY A 174 1.44 -5.31 -32.24
N THR A 175 1.86 -5.27 -33.52
CA THR A 175 2.98 -6.07 -34.02
C THR A 175 3.93 -5.26 -34.90
N TRP A 176 5.16 -5.75 -35.04
CA TRP A 176 6.14 -5.19 -35.96
C TRP A 176 5.90 -5.72 -37.38
N VAL A 177 5.94 -4.84 -38.37
CA VAL A 177 5.76 -5.17 -39.78
C VAL A 177 6.95 -4.67 -40.61
N ASP A 178 7.32 -5.42 -41.64
CA ASP A 178 8.38 -5.01 -42.57
C ASP A 178 7.93 -3.80 -43.40
N VAL A 179 8.82 -2.84 -43.55
CA VAL A 179 8.62 -1.71 -44.47
C VAL A 179 8.89 -2.22 -45.88
N VAL A 180 7.82 -2.49 -46.64
CA VAL A 180 7.93 -2.81 -48.07
C VAL A 180 8.25 -1.50 -48.81
N PRO A 181 9.40 -1.37 -49.50
CA PRO A 181 9.66 -0.19 -50.30
C PRO A 181 8.60 -0.09 -51.39
N THR A 182 7.81 0.98 -51.37
CA THR A 182 6.90 1.27 -52.48
C THR A 182 7.77 1.55 -53.71
N ALA A 183 7.67 0.71 -54.73
CA ALA A 183 8.37 0.95 -55.99
C ALA A 183 7.94 2.32 -56.54
N PRO A 184 8.88 3.16 -57.04
CA PRO A 184 8.52 4.46 -57.59
C PRO A 184 7.57 4.27 -58.79
N GLU A 185 6.43 4.96 -58.75
CA GLU A 185 5.33 4.87 -59.75
C GLU A 185 5.66 5.54 -61.11
N ASP A 186 6.89 6.04 -61.30
CA ASP A 186 7.32 6.72 -62.54
C ASP A 186 8.57 6.04 -63.15
N ALA A 187 8.45 4.77 -63.53
CA ALA A 187 9.36 4.20 -64.52
C ALA A 187 8.80 4.50 -65.93
N PRO A 188 9.41 5.40 -66.72
CA PRO A 188 8.91 5.68 -68.07
C PRO A 188 9.02 4.41 -68.95
N PRO A 189 8.09 4.20 -69.89
CA PRO A 189 8.12 3.02 -70.74
C PRO A 189 9.41 3.01 -71.57
N ALA A 190 10.10 1.87 -71.57
CA ALA A 190 11.26 1.65 -72.42
C ALA A 190 10.81 1.66 -73.89
N ASP A 191 11.18 2.70 -74.62
CA ASP A 191 11.11 2.73 -76.08
C ASP A 191 12.04 1.64 -76.64
N LEU A 192 11.44 0.59 -77.21
CA LEU A 192 12.13 -0.37 -78.05
C LEU A 192 12.05 0.15 -79.49
N SER A 193 13.16 0.73 -79.97
CA SER A 193 13.45 0.90 -81.40
C SER A 193 14.21 -0.30 -81.95
#